data_AF-A0A6J4MYQ8-F1
#
_entry.id   AF-A0A6J4MYQ8-F1
#
_cell.length_a   1.000
_cell.length_b   1.000
_cell.length_c   1.000
_cell.angle_alpha   90.00
_cell.angle_beta   90.00
_cell.angle_gamma   90.00
#
_symmetry.space_group_name_H-M   'P 1'
#
loop_
_entity.id
_entity.type
_entity.pdbx_description
1 polymer ?
#
loop_
_entity_poly.entity_id
_entity_poly.type
_entity_poly.pdbx_seq_one_letter_code
_entity_poly.pdbx_strand_id
1 'polypeptide(L)'
;MVLVCWPSLVACGAGSSARDEAGPETDAVRAELVTLFAGDHPGEDSTEAGECFADELLDDVSPEQLRDGGVLDEQLDVNREVTALDRPVAESWTDAQLACTDFIAESTKAQVDLTKGKLDTSKYTACLEGRLDAETVRTATVAALMADWSDPAVEDLSVAQSVCSRTSLQPS
;
A
#
# COMPACT_ATOMS: atom_id res chain seq x y z
N MET A 1 29.60 -55.06 11.03
CA MET A 1 30.37 -55.22 9.79
C MET A 1 29.44 -55.74 8.71
N VAL A 2 28.83 -54.85 7.92
CA VAL A 2 28.67 -54.91 6.45
C VAL A 2 28.37 -53.47 6.04
N LEU A 3 29.34 -52.86 5.37
CA LEU A 3 29.19 -51.62 4.61
C LEU A 3 28.47 -51.97 3.30
N VAL A 4 27.46 -51.20 2.93
CA VAL A 4 26.92 -51.16 1.57
C VAL A 4 27.24 -49.79 0.99
N CYS A 5 28.25 -49.74 0.12
CA CYS A 5 28.54 -48.59 -0.74
C CYS A 5 27.59 -48.61 -1.94
N TRP A 6 26.87 -47.52 -2.17
CA TRP A 6 26.25 -47.24 -3.46
C TRP A 6 27.17 -46.34 -4.29
N PRO A 7 27.35 -46.64 -5.59
CA PRO A 7 28.21 -45.87 -6.46
C PRO A 7 27.44 -44.76 -7.20
N SER A 8 28.16 -43.65 -7.39
CA SER A 8 28.08 -42.72 -8.52
C SER A 8 27.09 -41.54 -8.49
N LEU A 9 27.70 -40.35 -8.40
CA LEU A 9 27.48 -39.16 -9.24
C LEU A 9 26.10 -38.46 -9.19
N VAL A 10 25.99 -37.41 -8.36
CA VAL A 10 25.35 -36.14 -8.74
C VAL A 10 26.10 -34.98 -8.07
N ALA A 11 26.59 -34.08 -8.91
CA ALA A 11 27.11 -32.76 -8.57
C ALA A 11 25.94 -31.77 -8.37
N CYS A 12 26.20 -30.69 -7.62
CA CYS A 12 25.41 -29.45 -7.56
C CYS A 12 23.89 -29.56 -7.34
N GLY A 13 23.46 -29.13 -6.16
CA GLY A 13 22.10 -28.69 -5.89
C GLY A 13 22.14 -27.58 -4.86
N ALA A 14 22.90 -26.51 -5.13
CA ALA A 14 22.61 -25.24 -4.51
C ALA A 14 21.21 -24.87 -4.98
N GLY A 15 20.22 -25.08 -4.12
CA GLY A 15 18.91 -24.45 -4.24
C GLY A 15 19.10 -22.95 -4.04
N SER A 16 19.69 -22.28 -5.02
CA SER A 16 19.33 -20.91 -5.28
C SER A 16 17.91 -20.97 -5.78
N SER A 17 16.96 -20.62 -4.91
CA SER A 17 15.66 -20.14 -5.34
C SER A 17 15.92 -19.25 -6.53
N ALA A 18 15.43 -19.64 -7.71
CA ALA A 18 15.26 -18.70 -8.79
C ALA A 18 14.40 -17.59 -8.17
N ARG A 19 15.04 -16.47 -7.79
CA ARG A 19 14.38 -15.19 -7.93
C ARG A 19 14.07 -15.16 -9.42
N ASP A 20 12.83 -15.49 -9.76
CA ASP A 20 12.32 -15.27 -11.09
C ASP A 20 12.76 -13.86 -11.47
N GLU A 21 13.61 -13.75 -12.50
CA GLU A 21 13.95 -12.46 -13.05
C GLU A 21 12.62 -11.90 -13.54
N ALA A 22 12.10 -10.91 -12.81
CA ALA A 22 10.90 -10.18 -13.17
C ALA A 22 10.97 -9.89 -14.68
N GLY A 23 9.96 -10.35 -15.40
CA GLY A 23 9.93 -10.17 -16.84
C GLY A 23 9.91 -8.67 -17.17
N PRO A 24 10.26 -8.27 -18.41
CA PRO A 24 10.16 -6.87 -18.84
C PRO A 24 8.75 -6.28 -18.68
N GLU A 25 7.73 -7.14 -18.58
CA GLU A 25 6.35 -6.77 -18.27
C GLU A 25 6.17 -6.36 -16.79
N THR A 26 6.71 -7.14 -15.85
CA THR A 26 6.68 -6.82 -14.42
C THR A 26 7.40 -5.52 -14.12
N ASP A 27 8.53 -5.26 -14.78
CA ASP A 27 9.26 -3.98 -14.64
C ASP A 27 8.43 -2.78 -15.10
N ALA A 28 7.64 -2.94 -16.17
CA ALA A 28 6.75 -1.89 -16.67
C ALA A 28 5.59 -1.65 -15.71
N VAL A 29 4.94 -2.71 -15.22
CA VAL A 29 3.86 -2.62 -14.21
C VAL A 29 4.37 -1.95 -12.94
N ARG A 30 5.56 -2.33 -12.46
CA ARG A 30 6.22 -1.71 -11.31
C ARG A 30 6.36 -0.21 -11.50
N ALA A 31 6.89 0.24 -12.65
CA ALA A 31 7.09 1.67 -12.92
C ALA A 31 5.77 2.47 -12.94
N GLU A 32 4.70 1.89 -13.48
CA GLU A 32 3.37 2.51 -13.46
C GLU A 32 2.78 2.55 -12.03
N LEU A 33 2.97 1.51 -11.22
CA LEU A 33 2.54 1.50 -9.81
C LEU A 33 3.28 2.56 -8.97
N VAL A 34 4.59 2.74 -9.19
CA VAL A 34 5.37 3.82 -8.54
C VAL A 34 4.78 5.17 -8.91
N THR A 35 4.49 5.40 -10.20
CA THR A 35 3.92 6.66 -10.68
C THR A 35 2.51 6.90 -10.12
N LEU A 36 1.68 5.85 -10.08
CA LEU A 36 0.33 5.89 -9.51
C LEU A 36 0.35 6.27 -8.03
N PHE A 37 1.26 5.67 -7.25
CA PHE A 37 1.38 5.93 -5.82
C PHE A 37 1.96 7.32 -5.52
N ALA A 38 3.04 7.69 -6.21
CA ALA A 38 3.77 8.92 -5.95
C ALA A 38 3.06 10.18 -6.51
N GLY A 39 2.17 10.00 -7.49
CA GLY A 39 1.42 11.07 -8.16
C GLY A 39 2.18 11.76 -9.29
N ASP A 40 1.57 12.78 -9.91
CA ASP A 40 2.09 13.41 -11.15
C ASP A 40 3.40 14.19 -10.99
N HIS A 41 3.70 14.68 -9.78
CA HIS A 41 4.87 15.52 -9.50
C HIS A 41 5.51 15.14 -8.15
N PRO A 42 6.08 13.92 -8.04
CA PRO A 42 6.55 13.42 -6.77
C PRO A 42 7.86 14.11 -6.36
N GLY A 43 7.97 14.40 -5.06
CA GLY A 43 9.27 14.65 -4.43
C GLY A 43 10.02 13.33 -4.19
N GLU A 44 11.28 13.42 -3.75
CA GLU A 44 12.13 12.24 -3.49
C GLU A 44 11.46 11.24 -2.52
N ASP A 45 10.94 11.72 -1.39
CA ASP A 45 10.26 10.88 -0.39
C ASP A 45 9.04 10.14 -0.98
N SER A 46 8.27 10.79 -1.87
CA SER A 46 7.09 10.18 -2.50
C SER A 46 7.48 9.12 -3.52
N THR A 47 8.59 9.34 -4.25
CA THR A 47 9.14 8.33 -5.17
C THR A 47 9.66 7.11 -4.41
N GLU A 48 10.41 7.31 -3.32
CA GLU A 48 10.91 6.20 -2.49
C GLU A 48 9.77 5.38 -1.88
N ALA A 49 8.74 6.04 -1.35
CA ALA A 49 7.54 5.36 -0.85
C ALA A 49 6.80 4.59 -1.95
N GLY A 50 6.73 5.16 -3.16
CA GLY A 50 6.13 4.48 -4.33
C GLY A 50 6.91 3.25 -4.77
N GLU A 51 8.25 3.31 -4.75
CA GLU A 51 9.12 2.15 -5.04
C GLU A 51 8.92 1.04 -4.01
N CYS A 52 8.94 1.36 -2.72
CA CYS A 52 8.63 0.40 -1.66
C CYS A 52 7.24 -0.22 -1.86
N PHE A 53 6.22 0.61 -2.11
CA PHE A 53 4.85 0.13 -2.30
C PHE A 53 4.73 -0.84 -3.47
N ALA A 54 5.33 -0.51 -4.62
CA ALA A 54 5.28 -1.35 -5.80
C ALA A 54 6.00 -2.69 -5.58
N ASP A 55 7.13 -2.68 -4.86
CA ASP A 55 7.88 -3.89 -4.54
C ASP A 55 7.11 -4.79 -3.56
N GLU A 56 6.59 -4.24 -2.45
CA GLU A 56 5.78 -4.99 -1.48
C GLU A 56 4.51 -5.57 -2.11
N LEU A 57 3.85 -4.80 -3.00
CA LEU A 57 2.65 -5.29 -3.67
C LEU A 57 2.97 -6.44 -4.64
N LEU A 58 4.00 -6.30 -5.47
CA LEU A 58 4.35 -7.30 -6.48
C LEU A 58 5.00 -8.57 -5.89
N ASP A 59 5.48 -8.52 -4.65
CA ASP A 59 5.89 -9.71 -3.90
C ASP A 59 4.68 -10.60 -3.52
N ASP A 60 3.49 -10.00 -3.37
CA ASP A 60 2.27 -10.70 -2.93
C ASP A 60 1.23 -10.95 -4.04
N VAL A 61 1.18 -10.09 -5.08
CA VAL A 61 0.22 -10.22 -6.18
C VAL A 61 0.87 -10.13 -7.56
N SER A 62 0.43 -11.01 -8.48
CA SER A 62 0.89 -10.98 -9.86
C SER A 62 0.19 -9.88 -10.68
N PRO A 63 0.78 -9.45 -11.82
CA PRO A 63 0.11 -8.55 -12.75
C PRO A 63 -1.28 -9.02 -13.20
N GLU A 64 -1.49 -10.33 -13.39
CA GLU A 64 -2.80 -10.87 -13.75
C GLU A 64 -3.81 -10.73 -12.60
N GLN A 65 -3.38 -10.88 -11.35
CA GLN A 65 -4.24 -10.64 -10.19
C GLN A 65 -4.59 -9.16 -10.04
N LEU A 66 -3.62 -8.25 -10.29
CA LEU A 66 -3.87 -6.81 -10.31
C LEU A 66 -4.87 -6.42 -11.40
N ARG A 67 -4.79 -7.04 -12.60
CA ARG A 67 -5.78 -6.86 -13.65
C ARG A 67 -7.15 -7.38 -13.22
N ASP A 68 -7.22 -8.63 -12.79
CA ASP A 68 -8.49 -9.27 -12.45
C ASP A 68 -9.17 -8.58 -11.28
N GLY A 69 -8.39 -7.99 -10.36
CA GLY A 69 -8.89 -7.18 -9.24
C GLY A 69 -9.12 -5.70 -9.54
N GLY A 70 -8.92 -5.25 -10.79
CA GLY A 70 -9.32 -3.92 -11.25
C GLY A 70 -8.29 -2.79 -11.15
N VAL A 71 -7.04 -3.08 -10.77
CA VAL A 71 -5.93 -2.11 -10.75
C VAL A 71 -5.38 -1.87 -12.16
N LEU A 72 -5.23 -2.95 -12.94
CA LEU A 72 -4.75 -2.88 -14.33
C LEU A 72 -5.88 -3.19 -15.32
N ASP A 73 -5.76 -2.68 -16.54
CA ASP A 73 -6.65 -3.03 -17.64
C ASP A 73 -6.16 -4.26 -18.45
N GLU A 74 -6.86 -4.58 -19.55
CA GLU A 74 -6.50 -5.71 -20.42
C GLU A 74 -5.14 -5.55 -21.12
N GLN A 75 -4.59 -4.33 -21.16
CA GLN A 75 -3.28 -4.00 -21.72
C GLN A 75 -2.18 -3.96 -20.65
N LEU A 76 -2.53 -4.22 -19.38
CA LEU A 76 -1.68 -4.07 -18.20
C LEU A 76 -1.28 -2.63 -17.89
N ASP A 77 -2.04 -1.67 -18.40
CA ASP A 77 -1.92 -0.27 -18.01
C ASP A 77 -2.72 -0.02 -16.72
N VAL A 78 -2.28 0.91 -15.89
CA VAL A 78 -3.01 1.30 -14.67
C VAL A 78 -4.36 1.91 -15.04
N ASN A 79 -5.43 1.33 -14.49
CA ASN A 79 -6.76 1.89 -14.61
C ASN A 79 -6.87 3.13 -13.72
N ARG A 80 -7.10 4.31 -14.30
CA ARG A 80 -7.24 5.58 -13.54
C ARG A 80 -8.65 5.80 -13.00
N GLU A 81 -9.62 4.98 -13.42
CA GLU A 81 -11.02 5.02 -13.00
C GLU A 81 -11.38 3.79 -12.14
N VAL A 82 -10.45 3.34 -11.29
CA VAL A 82 -10.69 2.23 -10.35
C VAL A 82 -11.96 2.50 -9.55
N THR A 83 -12.98 1.67 -9.75
CA THR A 83 -14.31 1.90 -9.15
C THR A 83 -14.49 1.14 -7.84
N ALA A 84 -13.94 -0.07 -7.76
CA ALA A 84 -13.78 -0.88 -6.54
C ALA A 84 -12.78 -2.00 -6.84
N LEU A 85 -11.93 -2.33 -5.86
CA LEU A 85 -11.03 -3.46 -5.93
C LEU A 85 -11.67 -4.73 -5.36
N ASP A 86 -11.27 -5.87 -5.89
CA ASP A 86 -11.57 -7.17 -5.29
C ASP A 86 -10.86 -7.29 -3.94
N ARG A 87 -11.51 -7.96 -2.97
CA ARG A 87 -11.02 -8.06 -1.59
C ARG A 87 -9.55 -8.49 -1.47
N PRO A 88 -9.07 -9.56 -2.14
CA PRO A 88 -7.68 -9.99 -2.01
C PRO A 88 -6.68 -8.91 -2.46
N VAL A 89 -6.99 -8.20 -3.55
CA VAL A 89 -6.14 -7.12 -4.06
C VAL A 89 -6.22 -5.89 -3.16
N ALA A 90 -7.40 -5.54 -2.63
CA ALA A 90 -7.56 -4.46 -1.66
C ALA A 90 -6.77 -4.72 -0.36
N GLU A 91 -6.74 -5.96 0.11
CA GLU A 91 -5.97 -6.38 1.28
C GLU A 91 -4.46 -6.27 1.02
N SER A 92 -3.93 -6.87 -0.05
CA SER A 92 -2.51 -6.76 -0.42
C SER A 92 -2.08 -5.32 -0.70
N TRP A 93 -2.92 -4.54 -1.38
CA TRP A 93 -2.68 -3.11 -1.60
C TRP A 93 -2.54 -2.35 -0.28
N THR A 94 -3.47 -2.58 0.65
CA THR A 94 -3.45 -1.91 1.95
C THR A 94 -2.22 -2.29 2.75
N ASP A 95 -1.86 -3.57 2.75
CA ASP A 95 -0.70 -4.07 3.49
C ASP A 95 0.61 -3.49 2.92
N ALA A 96 0.77 -3.47 1.59
CA ALA A 96 1.91 -2.82 0.93
C ALA A 96 1.98 -1.31 1.24
N GLN A 97 0.84 -0.61 1.21
CA GLN A 97 0.79 0.81 1.55
C GLN A 97 1.21 1.08 3.01
N LEU A 98 0.71 0.30 3.96
CA LEU A 98 0.99 0.48 5.39
C LEU A 98 2.37 -0.03 5.81
N ALA A 99 2.99 -0.91 5.02
CA ALA A 99 4.40 -1.29 5.19
C ALA A 99 5.34 -0.15 4.81
N CYS A 100 4.98 0.64 3.78
CA CYS A 100 5.84 1.66 3.20
C CYS A 100 5.56 3.09 3.68
N THR A 101 4.39 3.33 4.30
CA THR A 101 4.00 4.65 4.79
C THR A 101 3.37 4.61 6.16
N ASP A 102 3.57 5.68 6.92
CA ASP A 102 2.83 5.92 8.15
C ASP A 102 1.53 6.66 7.83
N PHE A 103 0.40 5.97 8.02
CA PHE A 103 -0.92 6.53 7.74
C PHE A 103 -1.19 7.86 8.46
N ILE A 104 -0.76 7.99 9.73
CA ILE A 104 -1.02 9.19 10.53
C ILE A 104 -0.16 10.35 10.01
N ALA A 105 1.10 10.09 9.65
CA ALA A 105 1.98 11.07 9.04
C ALA A 105 1.41 11.57 7.70
N GLU A 106 0.99 10.67 6.81
CA GLU A 106 0.40 11.02 5.52
C GLU A 106 -0.94 11.77 5.69
N SER A 107 -1.80 11.32 6.61
CA SER A 107 -3.04 12.04 6.94
C SER A 107 -2.76 13.44 7.47
N THR A 108 -1.70 13.61 8.27
CA THR A 108 -1.30 14.91 8.81
C THR A 108 -0.80 15.83 7.68
N LYS A 109 0.04 15.33 6.78
CA LYS A 109 0.53 16.07 5.60
C LYS A 109 -0.62 16.52 4.71
N ALA A 110 -1.53 15.61 4.36
CA ALA A 110 -2.73 15.93 3.58
C ALA A 110 -3.59 17.01 4.27
N GLN A 111 -3.77 16.91 5.60
CA GLN A 111 -4.57 17.89 6.34
C GLN A 111 -3.88 19.27 6.43
N VAL A 112 -2.55 19.33 6.50
CA VAL A 112 -1.78 20.58 6.41
C VAL A 112 -2.06 21.26 5.07
N ASP A 113 -2.00 20.52 3.97
CA ASP A 113 -2.26 21.06 2.63
C ASP A 113 -3.70 21.55 2.48
N LEU A 114 -4.68 20.75 2.90
CA LEU A 114 -6.10 21.11 2.88
C LEU A 114 -6.40 22.38 3.69
N THR A 115 -5.74 22.54 4.84
CA THR A 115 -5.93 23.70 5.73
C THR A 115 -5.01 24.88 5.40
N LYS A 116 -4.16 24.75 4.38
CA LYS A 116 -3.15 25.74 3.98
C LYS A 116 -2.23 26.13 5.14
N GLY A 117 -1.78 25.14 5.91
CA GLY A 117 -0.86 25.31 7.03
C GLY A 117 -1.49 25.83 8.33
N LYS A 118 -2.82 25.93 8.43
CA LYS A 118 -3.51 26.39 9.65
C LYS A 118 -3.70 25.31 10.72
N LEU A 119 -3.26 24.09 10.42
CA LEU A 119 -3.33 22.95 11.32
C LEU A 119 -2.19 23.00 12.35
N ASP A 120 -2.51 22.85 13.62
CA ASP A 120 -1.56 22.40 14.64
C ASP A 120 -1.26 20.92 14.41
N THR A 121 -0.16 20.63 13.73
CA THR A 121 0.22 19.26 13.32
C THR A 121 0.41 18.35 14.52
N SER A 122 1.11 18.83 15.57
CA SER A 122 1.38 18.04 16.77
C SER A 122 0.08 17.65 17.49
N LYS A 123 -0.88 18.58 17.57
CA LYS A 123 -2.19 18.30 18.16
C LYS A 123 -3.03 17.36 17.30
N TYR A 124 -2.96 17.48 15.98
CA TYR A 124 -3.70 16.62 15.05
C TYR A 124 -3.17 15.18 15.12
N THR A 125 -1.86 14.98 14.99
CA THR A 125 -1.18 13.68 15.07
C THR A 125 -1.50 12.99 16.40
N ALA A 126 -1.28 13.66 17.54
CA ALA A 126 -1.56 13.06 18.85
C ALA A 126 -3.04 12.71 19.05
N CYS A 127 -3.96 13.46 18.42
CA CYS A 127 -5.38 13.15 18.47
C CYS A 127 -5.73 11.89 17.67
N LEU A 128 -5.12 11.70 16.48
CA LEU A 128 -5.30 10.49 15.68
C LEU A 128 -4.71 9.26 16.37
N GLU A 129 -3.49 9.36 16.88
CA GLU A 129 -2.82 8.27 17.64
C GLU A 129 -3.64 7.82 18.87
N GLY A 130 -4.34 8.75 19.51
CA GLY A 130 -5.20 8.45 20.66
C GLY A 130 -6.58 7.88 20.29
N ARG A 131 -6.94 7.81 19.00
CA ARG A 131 -8.28 7.41 18.53
C ARG A 131 -8.28 6.24 17.57
N LEU A 132 -7.21 6.04 16.83
CA LEU A 132 -7.12 5.02 15.79
C LEU A 132 -6.01 4.05 16.14
N ASP A 133 -6.36 2.77 16.16
CA ASP A 133 -5.38 1.69 16.15
C ASP A 133 -5.10 1.22 14.71
N ALA A 134 -4.04 0.42 14.57
CA ALA A 134 -3.60 -0.07 13.27
C ALA A 134 -4.66 -0.96 12.58
N GLU A 135 -5.45 -1.70 13.35
CA GLU A 135 -6.50 -2.59 12.82
C GLU A 135 -7.65 -1.77 12.22
N THR A 136 -8.08 -0.69 12.88
CA THR A 136 -9.09 0.23 12.38
C THR A 136 -8.63 0.89 11.09
N VAL A 137 -7.38 1.39 11.04
CA VAL A 137 -6.79 1.98 9.84
C VAL A 137 -6.77 0.98 8.70
N ARG A 138 -6.24 -0.23 8.93
CA ARG A 138 -6.18 -1.27 7.89
C ARG A 138 -7.57 -1.63 7.37
N THR A 139 -8.53 -1.89 8.27
CA THR A 139 -9.89 -2.29 7.89
C THR A 139 -10.60 -1.20 7.10
N ALA A 140 -10.48 0.05 7.54
CA ALA A 140 -11.06 1.20 6.84
C ALA A 140 -10.45 1.40 5.45
N THR A 141 -9.13 1.25 5.30
CA THR A 141 -8.46 1.38 3.99
C THR A 141 -8.89 0.27 3.03
N VAL A 142 -8.95 -0.99 3.49
CA VAL A 142 -9.47 -2.11 2.67
C VAL A 142 -10.92 -1.83 2.24
N ALA A 143 -11.79 -1.44 3.19
CA ALA A 143 -13.18 -1.14 2.89
C ALA A 143 -13.34 0.01 1.89
N ALA A 144 -12.55 1.08 2.03
CA ALA A 144 -12.55 2.21 1.10
C ALA A 144 -12.12 1.80 -0.31
N LEU A 145 -11.08 0.97 -0.46
CA LEU A 145 -10.63 0.44 -1.75
C LEU A 145 -11.68 -0.46 -2.41
N MET A 146 -12.45 -1.18 -1.60
CA MET A 146 -13.60 -1.98 -2.06
C MET A 146 -14.87 -1.14 -2.29
N ALA A 147 -14.80 0.19 -2.12
CA ALA A 147 -15.94 1.11 -2.13
C ALA A 147 -17.07 0.75 -1.13
N ASP A 148 -16.75 0.04 -0.04
CA ASP A 148 -17.67 -0.27 1.05
C ASP A 148 -17.67 0.85 2.10
N TRP A 149 -18.30 1.96 1.76
CA TRP A 149 -18.45 3.12 2.65
C TRP A 149 -19.36 2.86 3.86
N SER A 150 -19.99 1.69 3.94
CA SER A 150 -20.88 1.31 5.05
C SER A 150 -20.16 0.54 6.15
N ASP A 151 -18.89 0.18 5.96
CA ASP A 151 -18.09 -0.49 6.98
C ASP A 151 -17.88 0.43 8.20
N PRO A 152 -18.11 -0.06 9.44
CA PRO A 152 -17.94 0.74 10.65
C PRO A 152 -16.53 1.34 10.81
N ALA A 153 -15.48 0.68 10.33
CA ALA A 153 -14.13 1.20 10.42
C ALA A 153 -13.95 2.47 9.57
N VAL A 154 -14.65 2.58 8.43
CA VAL A 154 -14.66 3.79 7.59
C VAL A 154 -15.34 4.94 8.32
N GLU A 155 -16.45 4.67 9.01
CA GLU A 155 -17.13 5.67 9.85
C GLU A 155 -16.23 6.14 10.99
N ASP A 156 -15.62 5.21 11.73
CA ASP A 156 -14.73 5.51 12.85
C ASP A 156 -13.51 6.34 12.40
N LEU A 157 -12.90 5.98 11.27
CA LEU A 157 -11.80 6.73 10.67
C LEU A 157 -12.22 8.15 10.30
N SER A 158 -13.37 8.30 9.62
CA SER A 158 -13.90 9.60 9.19
C SER A 158 -14.22 10.51 10.39
N VAL A 159 -14.86 9.95 11.43
CA VAL A 159 -15.18 10.68 12.67
C VAL A 159 -13.89 11.12 13.38
N ALA A 160 -12.89 10.23 13.47
CA ALA A 160 -11.60 10.57 14.08
C ALA A 160 -10.92 11.74 13.34
N GLN A 161 -10.78 11.66 12.01
CA GLN A 161 -10.18 12.72 11.20
C GLN A 161 -10.94 14.05 11.33
N SER A 162 -12.28 14.02 11.28
CA SER A 162 -13.12 15.21 11.42
C SER A 162 -12.98 15.88 12.80
N VAL A 163 -13.06 15.09 13.87
CA VAL A 163 -12.91 15.60 15.24
C VAL A 163 -11.51 16.16 15.46
N CYS A 164 -10.47 15.41 15.09
CA CYS A 164 -9.08 15.81 15.29
C CYS A 164 -8.74 17.07 14.49
N SER A 165 -9.22 17.17 13.25
CA SER A 165 -9.03 18.36 12.40
C SER A 165 -9.65 19.59 13.07
N ARG A 166 -10.93 19.52 13.46
CA ARG A 166 -11.62 20.64 14.13
C ARG A 166 -10.94 21.10 15.40
N THR A 167 -10.46 20.17 16.22
CA THR A 167 -9.79 20.53 17.48
C THR A 167 -8.39 21.08 17.29
N SER A 168 -7.79 20.87 16.12
CA SER A 168 -6.39 21.23 15.83
C SER A 168 -6.23 22.45 14.93
N LEU A 169 -7.33 23.07 14.48
CA LEU A 169 -7.27 24.33 13.77
C LEU A 169 -6.88 25.48 14.72
N GLN A 170 -5.91 26.29 14.28
CA GLN A 170 -5.52 27.50 15.00
C GLN A 170 -6.57 28.61 14.83
N PRO A 171 -6.86 29.40 15.89
CA PRO A 171 -7.71 30.57 15.75
C PRO A 171 -7.08 31.58 14.77
N SER A 172 -7.90 32.13 13.88
CA SER A 172 -7.49 33.16 12.91
C SER A 172 -7.32 34.53 13.55
#